data_AF-A0A359E7B7-F1
#
_entry.id   AF-A0A359E7B7-F1
#
_cell.length_a   1.000
_cell.length_b   1.000
_cell.length_c   1.000
_cell.angle_alpha   90.00
_cell.angle_beta   90.00
_cell.angle_gamma   90.00
#
_symmetry.space_group_name_H-M   'P 1'
#
loop_
_entity.id
_entity.type
_entity.pdbx_description
1 polymer ?
#
loop_
_entity_poly.entity_id
_entity_poly.type
_entity_poly.pdbx_seq_one_letter_code
_entity_poly.pdbx_strand_id
1 'polypeptide(L)' 'MYDPADGFSEFLELYNHSDSSFNLQNWTFSDNTDDDEVIINGSFVLPAGDYVILAPDSTIASSFPDADLIDMG' A
#
# COMPACT_ATOMS: atom_id res chain seq x y z
N MET A 1 -14.81 -3.23 -2.90
CA MET A 1 -13.72 -4.22 -2.97
C MET A 1 -14.34 -5.55 -3.38
N TYR A 2 -13.93 -6.13 -4.50
CA TYR A 2 -14.52 -7.34 -5.07
C TYR A 2 -13.44 -8.43 -5.09
N ASP A 3 -13.60 -9.37 -4.16
CA ASP A 3 -13.15 -10.77 -4.22
C ASP A 3 -11.70 -11.05 -4.67
N PRO A 4 -10.69 -10.96 -3.76
CA PRO A 4 -9.39 -11.56 -4.05
C PRO A 4 -9.55 -13.08 -4.18
N ALA A 5 -8.91 -13.69 -5.18
CA ALA A 5 -8.94 -15.13 -5.37
C ALA A 5 -8.49 -15.87 -4.09
N ASP A 6 -9.16 -16.99 -3.78
CA ASP A 6 -8.87 -17.82 -2.60
C ASP A 6 -7.35 -18.07 -2.46
N GLY A 7 -6.75 -17.50 -1.40
CA GLY A 7 -5.33 -17.73 -1.04
C GLY A 7 -4.41 -16.52 -1.09
N PHE A 8 -4.88 -15.33 -1.45
CA PHE A 8 -4.08 -14.09 -1.35
C PHE A 8 -4.44 -13.31 -0.08
N SER A 9 -3.42 -12.80 0.62
CA SER A 9 -3.62 -11.78 1.66
C SER A 9 -4.30 -10.56 1.04
N GLU A 10 -5.25 -9.95 1.76
CA GLU A 10 -5.88 -8.69 1.33
C GLU A 10 -4.82 -7.61 1.16
N PHE A 11 -4.93 -6.81 0.11
CA PHE A 11 -3.99 -5.74 -0.20
C PHE A 11 -4.73 -4.53 -0.76
N LEU A 12 -4.11 -3.36 -0.62
CA LEU A 12 -4.58 -2.11 -1.19
C LEU A 12 -3.55 -1.58 -2.19
N GLU A 13 -3.99 -1.19 -3.39
CA GLU A 13 -3.17 -0.45 -4.33
C GLU A 13 -3.43 1.05 -4.17
N LEU A 14 -2.39 1.81 -3.88
CA LEU A 14 -2.44 3.27 -3.83
C LEU A 14 -1.79 3.85 -5.10
N TYR A 15 -2.63 4.39 -5.98
CA TYR A 15 -2.19 5.02 -7.22
C TYR A 15 -2.18 6.56 -7.10
N ASN A 16 -1.05 7.17 -7.46
CA ASN A 16 -0.94 8.62 -7.54
C ASN A 16 -1.30 9.13 -8.94
N HIS A 17 -2.57 9.51 -9.11
CA HIS A 17 -3.06 10.07 -10.36
C HIS A 17 -2.66 11.54 -10.60
N SER A 18 -2.00 12.21 -9.65
CA SER A 18 -1.64 13.62 -9.80
C SER A 18 -0.32 13.80 -10.56
N ASP A 19 -0.04 15.04 -10.97
CA ASP A 19 1.25 15.42 -11.57
C ASP A 19 2.33 15.75 -10.51
N SER A 20 2.09 15.46 -9.23
CA SER A 20 2.98 15.79 -8.11
C SER A 20 3.37 14.54 -7.33
N SER A 21 4.58 14.53 -6.76
CA SER A 21 5.01 13.44 -5.88
C SER A 21 4.54 13.64 -4.45
N PHE A 22 4.14 12.56 -3.78
CA PHE A 22 3.73 12.58 -2.37
C PHE A 22 4.70 11.79 -1.51
N ASN A 23 5.11 12.36 -0.37
CA ASN A 23 5.80 11.59 0.66
C ASN A 23 4.74 10.96 1.57
N LEU A 24 4.69 9.63 1.58
CA LEU A 24 3.75 8.82 2.36
C LEU A 24 4.18 8.64 3.82
N GLN A 25 5.28 9.26 4.23
CA GLN A 25 5.76 9.19 5.61
C GLN A 25 4.65 9.59 6.60
N ASN A 26 4.40 8.73 7.59
CA ASN A 26 3.40 8.90 8.64
C ASN A 26 1.94 8.98 8.13
N TRP A 27 1.66 8.56 6.90
CA TRP A 27 0.28 8.38 6.48
C TRP A 27 -0.32 7.22 7.27
N THR A 28 -1.61 7.36 7.59
CA THR A 28 -2.37 6.33 8.28
C THR A 28 -3.49 5.81 7.39
N PHE A 29 -3.84 4.55 7.62
CA PHE A 29 -4.96 3.87 7.00
C PHE A 29 -5.84 3.28 8.11
N SER A 30 -7.15 3.42 7.96
CA SER A 30 -8.14 2.83 8.87
C SER A 30 -9.23 2.16 8.05
N ASP A 31 -9.58 0.92 8.41
CA ASP A 31 -10.68 0.17 7.82
C ASP A 31 -11.90 0.18 8.75
N ASN A 32 -12.40 1.39 9.04
CA ASN A 32 -13.60 1.61 9.84
C ASN A 32 -13.53 1.00 11.26
N THR A 33 -12.32 0.70 11.71
CA THR A 33 -11.92 0.47 13.10
C THR A 33 -11.38 1.80 13.63
N ASP A 34 -11.65 2.15 14.89
CA ASP A 34 -11.06 3.35 15.53
C ASP A 34 -9.52 3.25 15.72
N ASP A 35 -8.88 2.28 15.06
CA ASP A 35 -7.44 2.05 15.04
C ASP A 35 -6.88 2.51 13.69
N ASP A 36 -6.14 3.63 13.73
CA ASP A 36 -5.36 4.15 12.61
C ASP A 36 -4.02 3.39 12.55
N GLU A 37 -3.81 2.59 11.51
CA GLU A 37 -2.54 1.91 11.28
C GLU A 37 -1.61 2.80 10.45
N VAL A 38 -0.36 2.93 10.90
CA VAL A 38 0.66 3.72 10.19
C VAL A 38 1.14 2.92 8.99
N ILE A 39 0.91 3.46 7.78
CA ILE A 39 1.30 2.81 6.51
C ILE A 39 2.81 2.63 6.45
N ILE A 40 3.57 3.69 6.74
CA ILE A 40 5.04 3.63 6.76
C ILE A 40 5.64 4.71 7.67
N ASN A 41 6.56 4.29 8.54
CA ASN A 41 7.32 5.18 9.42
C ASN A 41 8.52 5.83 8.70
N GLY A 42 9.02 5.18 7.65
CA GLY A 42 10.09 5.69 6.78
C GLY A 42 9.59 6.71 5.76
N SER A 43 10.54 7.44 5.15
CA SER A 43 10.19 8.26 3.99
C SER A 43 10.05 7.37 2.76
N PHE A 44 8.88 7.44 2.14
CA PHE A 44 8.60 6.85 0.85
C PHE A 44 7.94 7.90 -0.03
N VAL A 45 8.55 8.19 -1.17
CA VAL A 45 8.03 9.16 -2.13
C VAL A 45 7.34 8.38 -3.24
N LEU A 46 6.03 8.57 -3.36
CA LEU A 46 5.22 8.06 -4.47
C LEU A 46 5.24 9.08 -5.61
N PRO A 47 5.90 8.80 -6.75
CA PRO A 47 5.97 9.73 -7.87
C PRO A 47 4.62 9.89 -8.57
N ALA A 48 4.54 10.90 -9.44
CA ALA A 48 3.37 11.15 -10.27
C ALA A 48 3.19 10.00 -11.27
N GLY A 49 1.99 9.43 -11.35
CA GLY A 49 1.67 8.33 -12.26
C GLY A 49 2.13 6.95 -11.81
N ASP A 50 2.73 6.83 -10.62
CA ASP A 50 3.15 5.55 -10.04
C ASP A 50 2.13 5.02 -9.02
N TYR A 51 2.26 3.74 -8.67
CA TYR A 51 1.47 3.08 -7.66
C TYR A 51 2.35 2.33 -6.67
N VAL A 52 1.81 2.10 -5.47
CA VAL A 52 2.44 1.27 -4.44
C VAL A 52 1.41 0.29 -3.89
N ILE A 53 1.85 -0.92 -3.60
CA ILE A 53 1.03 -1.94 -2.93
C ILE A 53 1.24 -1.84 -1.43
N LEU A 54 0.14 -1.77 -0.68
CA LEU A 54 0.11 -1.86 0.77
C LEU A 54 -0.45 -3.23 1.15
N ALA A 55 0.30 -4.01 1.92
CA ALA A 55 -0.11 -5.35 2.33
C ALA A 55 0.23 -5.61 3.80
N PRO A 56 -0.51 -6.49 4.50
CA PRO A 56 -0.22 -6.87 5.88
C PRO A 56 1.04 -7.75 6.00
N ASP A 57 1.51 -8.32 4.89
CA ASP A 57 2.72 -9.12 4.85
C ASP A 57 3.39 -9.06 3.47
N SER A 58 4.62 -9.55 3.40
CA SER A 58 5.42 -9.62 2.17
C SER A 58 5.11 -10.82 1.26
N THR A 59 4.16 -11.70 1.59
CA THR A 59 3.88 -12.90 0.78
C THR A 59 3.39 -12.56 -0.63
N ILE A 60 2.69 -11.43 -0.75
CA ILE A 60 2.15 -10.94 -2.03
C ILE A 60 3.21 -10.39 -2.98
N ALA A 61 4.44 -10.13 -2.50
CA ALA A 61 5.55 -9.67 -3.34
C ALA A 61 5.81 -10.61 -4.53
N SER A 62 5.56 -11.91 -4.35
CA SER A 62 5.69 -12.92 -5.41
C SER A 62 4.68 -12.74 -6.56
N SER A 63 3.53 -12.12 -6.29
CA SER A 63 2.48 -11.84 -7.27
C SER A 63 2.71 -10.51 -8.00
N PHE A 64 3.44 -9.59 -7.36
CA PHE A 64 3.78 -8.27 -7.89
C PHE A 64 5.29 -7.99 -7.81
N PRO A 65 6.12 -8.74 -8.56
CA PRO A 65 7.58 -8.67 -8.44
C PRO A 65 8.17 -7.32 -8.88
N ASP A 66 7.43 -6.55 -9.68
CA ASP A 66 7.87 -5.26 -10.23
C ASP A 66 7.21 -4.06 -9.52
N ALA A 67 6.35 -4.30 -8.53
CA ALA A 67 5.68 -3.23 -7.79
C ALA A 67 6.46 -2.87 -6.52
N ASP A 68 6.45 -1.59 -6.17
CA ASP A 68 6.85 -1.17 -4.84
C ASP A 68 5.84 -1.72 -3.82
N LEU A 69 6.36 -2.39 -2.78
CA LEU A 69 5.58 -2.99 -1.72
C LEU A 69 5.92 -2.34 -0.38
N ILE A 70 4.89 -1.87 0.31
CA ILE A 70 4.96 -1.46 1.71
C ILE A 70 4.28 -2.57 2.53
N ASP A 71 5.10 -3.24 3.33
CA ASP A 71 4.65 -4.19 4.36
C ASP A 71 4.24 -3.38 5.59
N MET A 72 2.95 -3.45 5.95
CA MET A 72 2.36 -2.71 7.06
C MET A 72 2.45 -3.45 8.40
N GLY A 73 2.83 -4.73 8.39
CA GLY A 73 3.09 -5.52 9.59
C GLY A 73 1.90 -6.29 10.15
#